data_AF-A0A7D5GZZ6-F1
#
_entry.id   AF-A0A7D5GZZ6-F1
#
_cell.length_a   1.000
_cell.length_b   1.000
_cell.length_c   1.000
_cell.angle_alpha   90.00
_cell.angle_beta   90.00
_cell.angle_gamma   90.00
#
_symmetry.space_group_name_H-M   'P 1'
#
loop_
_entity.id
_entity.type
_entity.pdbx_description
1 polymer ?
#
loop_
_entity_poly.entity_id
_entity_poly.type
_entity_poly.pdbx_seq_one_letter_code
_entity_poly.pdbx_strand_id
1 'polypeptide(L)'
;MTYLIQPTRLPPGVVVAGLAATWLAALYAGFVQHSLADFAAWSASGWALLALGSALWLTPQQFVPGYLVSLLAFLIAWRVAAMNDAWLLMGVASVTAVLLLLQFIDCVAADWRSLRGQSQAWLGTLAWQATVVRLGFGLNEIGHSTEKIFAGMGSFHTLVHGFQGLGLGAYAGVFVVMGGLIELASAISVGLGLFARLGRQSAWCISWWPLSVSAVNGRAAMPGHHRVAAAGNT
;
A
#
# COMPACT_ATOMS: atom_id res chain seq x y z
N MET A 1 20.33 11.05 -1.61
CA MET A 1 20.11 10.08 -2.71
C MET A 1 18.79 9.37 -2.46
N THR A 2 17.75 9.76 -3.19
CA THR A 2 16.44 9.11 -3.17
C THR A 2 16.59 7.75 -3.85
N TYR A 3 16.62 6.65 -3.09
CA TYR A 3 16.49 5.31 -3.65
C TYR A 3 15.04 5.17 -4.15
N LEU A 4 14.78 5.64 -5.36
CA LEU A 4 13.54 5.40 -6.07
C LEU A 4 13.56 3.94 -6.53
N ILE A 5 13.02 3.05 -5.68
CA ILE A 5 12.66 1.68 -6.11
C ILE A 5 11.58 1.85 -7.16
N GLN A 6 11.95 1.79 -8.43
CA GLN A 6 11.03 1.78 -9.56
C GLN A 6 11.07 0.41 -10.22
N PRO A 7 9.92 -0.08 -10.71
CA PRO A 7 9.90 -1.27 -11.55
C PRO A 7 10.75 -1.00 -12.81
N THR A 8 11.58 -1.97 -13.17
CA THR A 8 12.55 -1.85 -14.26
C THR A 8 12.08 -2.55 -15.53
N ARG A 9 11.22 -3.58 -15.39
CA ARG A 9 10.80 -4.44 -16.50
C ARG A 9 9.33 -4.36 -16.80
N LEU A 10 8.48 -4.17 -15.79
CA LEU A 10 7.03 -4.13 -15.97
C LEU A 10 6.55 -2.68 -16.15
N PRO A 11 5.96 -2.31 -17.31
CA PRO A 11 5.52 -0.94 -17.52
C PRO A 11 4.38 -0.60 -16.55
N PRO A 12 4.41 0.56 -15.88
CA PRO A 12 3.35 0.96 -14.94
C PRO A 12 1.98 1.05 -15.63
N GLY A 13 1.94 1.39 -16.92
CA GLY A 13 0.70 1.43 -17.70
C GLY A 13 -0.04 0.10 -17.79
N VAL A 14 0.66 -1.04 -17.74
CA VAL A 14 0.03 -2.37 -17.80
C VAL A 14 -0.75 -2.66 -16.51
N VAL A 15 -0.20 -2.30 -15.35
CA VAL A 15 -0.88 -2.46 -14.05
C VAL A 15 -2.08 -1.51 -13.96
N VAL A 16 -1.89 -0.25 -14.38
CA VAL A 16 -2.99 0.73 -14.43
C VAL A 16 -4.12 0.25 -15.34
N ALA A 17 -3.80 -0.33 -16.49
CA ALA A 17 -4.81 -0.90 -17.39
C ALA A 17 -5.55 -2.10 -16.75
N GLY A 18 -4.85 -2.98 -16.04
CA GLY A 18 -5.47 -4.08 -15.28
C GLY A 18 -6.39 -3.60 -14.17
N LEU A 19 -5.96 -2.59 -13.40
CA LEU A 19 -6.78 -1.95 -12.37
C LEU A 19 -8.01 -1.25 -12.97
N ALA A 20 -7.86 -0.56 -14.10
CA ALA A 20 -8.99 0.06 -14.81
C ALA A 20 -9.98 -1.00 -15.31
N ALA A 21 -9.49 -2.09 -15.91
CA ALA A 21 -10.32 -3.22 -16.32
C ALA A 21 -11.06 -3.83 -15.12
N THR A 22 -10.40 -3.95 -13.97
CA THR A 22 -11.00 -4.48 -12.74
C THR A 22 -12.10 -3.56 -12.21
N TRP A 23 -11.88 -2.24 -12.25
CA TRP A 23 -12.91 -1.26 -11.87
C TRP A 23 -14.12 -1.29 -12.80
N LEU A 24 -13.90 -1.35 -14.12
CA LEU A 24 -14.98 -1.49 -15.09
C LEU A 24 -15.75 -2.81 -14.91
N ALA A 25 -15.04 -3.91 -14.65
CA ALA A 25 -15.66 -5.19 -14.34
C ALA A 25 -16.49 -5.13 -13.06
N ALA A 26 -16.05 -4.36 -12.04
CA ALA A 26 -16.82 -4.17 -10.81
C ALA A 26 -18.11 -3.38 -11.04
N LEU A 27 -18.04 -2.31 -11.84
CA LEU A 27 -19.23 -1.55 -12.24
C LEU A 27 -20.21 -2.44 -13.03
N TYR A 28 -19.71 -3.22 -13.99
CA TYR A 28 -20.56 -4.11 -14.77
C TYR A 28 -21.20 -5.20 -13.91
N ALA A 29 -20.39 -5.88 -13.07
CA ALA A 29 -20.83 -6.94 -12.19
C ALA A 29 -21.88 -6.47 -11.16
N GLY A 30 -21.76 -5.24 -10.66
CA GLY A 30 -22.69 -4.66 -9.69
C GLY A 30 -23.95 -4.06 -10.33
N PHE A 31 -23.79 -3.21 -11.34
CA PHE A 31 -24.89 -2.36 -11.82
C PHE A 31 -25.58 -2.87 -13.09
N VAL A 32 -24.96 -3.79 -13.84
CA VAL A 32 -25.53 -4.33 -15.09
C VAL A 32 -25.93 -5.79 -14.91
N GLN A 33 -25.01 -6.62 -14.45
CA GLN A 33 -25.24 -8.05 -14.26
C GLN A 33 -25.93 -8.38 -12.92
N HIS A 34 -25.86 -7.46 -11.95
CA HIS A 34 -26.38 -7.65 -10.58
C HIS A 34 -25.88 -8.91 -9.87
N SER A 35 -24.66 -9.35 -10.23
CA SER A 35 -23.96 -10.46 -9.55
C SER A 35 -23.43 -10.06 -8.16
N LEU A 36 -23.26 -8.76 -7.92
CA LEU A 36 -22.95 -8.21 -6.60
C LEU A 36 -24.21 -7.52 -6.08
N ALA A 37 -24.78 -8.01 -4.97
CA ALA A 37 -25.97 -7.41 -4.37
C ALA A 37 -25.63 -6.30 -3.38
N ASP A 38 -26.52 -5.31 -3.28
CA ASP A 38 -26.58 -4.32 -2.20
C ASP A 38 -25.25 -3.57 -1.98
N PHE A 39 -24.74 -3.64 -0.75
CA PHE A 39 -23.53 -2.98 -0.29
C PHE A 39 -22.25 -3.53 -0.95
N ALA A 40 -22.26 -4.79 -1.41
CA ALA A 40 -21.10 -5.41 -2.04
C ALA A 40 -20.75 -4.75 -3.39
N ALA A 41 -21.76 -4.33 -4.15
CA ALA A 41 -21.55 -3.63 -5.43
C ALA A 41 -20.87 -2.28 -5.23
N TRP A 42 -21.36 -1.50 -4.26
CA TRP A 42 -20.79 -0.19 -3.91
C TRP A 42 -19.39 -0.31 -3.32
N SER A 43 -19.18 -1.27 -2.40
CA SER A 43 -17.89 -1.48 -1.76
C SER A 43 -16.84 -1.93 -2.78
N ALA A 44 -17.12 -2.94 -3.61
CA ALA A 44 -16.19 -3.42 -4.63
C ALA A 44 -15.82 -2.33 -5.63
N SER A 45 -16.80 -1.56 -6.11
CA SER A 45 -16.58 -0.45 -7.05
C SER A 45 -15.75 0.68 -6.42
N GLY A 46 -16.06 1.05 -5.18
CA GLY A 46 -15.34 2.10 -4.45
C GLY A 46 -13.89 1.73 -4.16
N TRP A 47 -13.65 0.50 -3.70
CA TRP A 47 -12.30 0.00 -3.44
C TRP A 47 -11.50 -0.19 -4.73
N ALA A 48 -12.10 -0.69 -5.81
CA ALA A 48 -11.43 -0.77 -7.12
C ALA A 48 -11.07 0.62 -7.68
N LEU A 49 -11.94 1.61 -7.48
CA LEU A 49 -11.66 3.00 -7.84
C LEU A 49 -10.51 3.59 -7.02
N LEU A 50 -10.49 3.34 -5.71
CA LEU A 50 -9.38 3.77 -4.85
C LEU A 50 -8.06 3.10 -5.27
N ALA A 51 -8.10 1.83 -5.67
CA ALA A 51 -6.94 1.13 -6.19
C ALA A 51 -6.40 1.78 -7.46
N LEU A 52 -7.27 2.10 -8.42
CA LEU A 52 -6.91 2.80 -9.65
C LEU A 52 -6.41 4.23 -9.39
N GLY A 53 -7.12 4.99 -8.55
CA GLY A 53 -6.75 6.37 -8.21
C GLY A 53 -5.39 6.46 -7.51
N SER A 54 -5.12 5.56 -6.56
CA SER A 54 -3.81 5.49 -5.92
C SER A 54 -2.69 5.04 -6.88
N ALA A 55 -2.99 4.16 -7.84
CA ALA A 55 -2.04 3.82 -8.90
C ALA A 55 -1.74 5.01 -9.83
N LEU A 56 -2.74 5.83 -10.16
CA LEU A 56 -2.58 6.98 -11.05
C LEU A 56 -1.93 8.21 -10.38
N TRP A 57 -2.27 8.49 -9.12
CA TRP A 57 -1.85 9.73 -8.45
C TRP A 57 -0.73 9.54 -7.44
N LEU A 58 -0.83 8.52 -6.58
CA LEU A 58 0.13 8.34 -5.49
C LEU A 58 1.38 7.59 -5.97
N THR A 59 1.24 6.55 -6.78
CA THR A 59 2.36 5.70 -7.19
C THR A 59 3.44 6.44 -7.99
N PRO A 60 3.13 7.38 -8.91
CA PRO A 60 4.16 8.15 -9.62
C PRO A 60 4.94 9.10 -8.69
N GLN A 61 4.31 9.61 -7.64
CA GLN A 61 4.93 10.53 -6.69
C GLN A 61 5.73 9.78 -5.62
N GLN A 62 5.13 8.71 -5.08
CA GLN A 62 5.66 7.89 -4.00
C GLN A 62 5.28 6.42 -4.25
N PHE A 63 6.19 5.70 -4.90
CA PHE A 63 5.94 4.33 -5.34
C PHE A 63 5.45 3.40 -4.23
N VAL A 64 6.17 3.33 -3.11
CA VAL A 64 5.86 2.39 -2.02
C VAL A 64 4.48 2.62 -1.39
N PRO A 65 4.13 3.82 -0.87
CA PRO A 65 2.81 4.03 -0.27
C PRO A 65 1.71 3.96 -1.32
N GLY A 66 1.92 4.47 -2.54
CA GLY A 66 0.94 4.36 -3.63
C GLY A 66 0.62 2.91 -3.99
N TYR A 67 1.66 2.08 -4.14
CA TYR A 67 1.52 0.65 -4.44
C TYR A 67 0.81 -0.10 -3.30
N LEU A 68 1.15 0.17 -2.04
CA LEU A 68 0.52 -0.52 -0.90
C LEU A 68 -0.95 -0.14 -0.73
N VAL A 69 -1.30 1.13 -0.90
CA VAL A 69 -2.69 1.59 -0.87
C VAL A 69 -3.47 0.97 -2.05
N SER A 70 -2.86 0.96 -3.24
CA SER A 70 -3.47 0.35 -4.42
C SER A 70 -3.71 -1.14 -4.24
N LEU A 71 -2.70 -1.86 -3.74
CA LEU A 71 -2.77 -3.29 -3.46
C LEU A 71 -3.83 -3.61 -2.42
N LEU A 72 -3.89 -2.88 -1.30
CA LEU A 72 -4.91 -3.08 -0.26
C LEU A 72 -6.33 -2.94 -0.84
N ALA A 73 -6.58 -1.81 -1.51
CA ALA A 73 -7.89 -1.51 -2.06
C ALA A 73 -8.29 -2.53 -3.13
N PHE A 74 -7.33 -2.95 -3.97
CA PHE A 74 -7.53 -4.01 -4.96
C PHE A 74 -7.86 -5.36 -4.30
N LEU A 75 -7.11 -5.78 -3.27
CA LEU A 75 -7.33 -7.05 -2.58
C LEU A 75 -8.70 -7.11 -1.91
N ILE A 76 -9.16 -6.00 -1.32
CA ILE A 76 -10.51 -5.89 -0.77
C ILE A 76 -11.56 -6.11 -1.87
N ALA A 77 -11.45 -5.38 -2.98
CA ALA A 77 -12.39 -5.53 -4.09
C ALA A 77 -12.40 -6.95 -4.68
N TRP A 78 -11.22 -7.56 -4.84
CA TRP A 78 -11.09 -8.93 -5.33
C TRP A 78 -11.71 -9.95 -4.37
N ARG A 79 -11.51 -9.78 -3.06
CA ARG A 79 -12.13 -10.65 -2.05
C ARG A 79 -13.65 -10.50 -2.02
N VAL A 80 -14.18 -9.29 -2.10
CA VAL A 80 -15.64 -9.07 -2.20
C VAL A 80 -16.22 -9.80 -3.42
N ALA A 81 -15.53 -9.77 -4.56
CA ALA A 81 -15.92 -10.49 -5.76
C ALA A 81 -15.98 -12.01 -5.55
N ALA A 82 -14.95 -12.57 -4.91
CA ALA A 82 -14.86 -14.00 -4.63
C ALA A 82 -15.94 -14.49 -3.65
N MET A 83 -16.34 -13.66 -2.67
CA MET A 83 -17.38 -14.02 -1.70
C MET A 83 -18.80 -13.95 -2.25
N ASN A 84 -18.99 -13.28 -3.38
CA ASN A 84 -20.27 -13.14 -4.07
C ASN A 84 -20.35 -13.98 -5.36
N ASP A 85 -19.38 -14.88 -5.58
CA ASP A 85 -19.28 -15.70 -6.80
C ASP A 85 -19.37 -14.89 -8.11
N ALA A 86 -18.85 -13.65 -8.10
CA ALA A 86 -18.86 -12.76 -9.25
C ALA A 86 -17.75 -13.15 -10.24
N TRP A 87 -17.96 -14.25 -10.98
CA TRP A 87 -16.96 -14.90 -11.85
C TRP A 87 -16.23 -13.95 -12.81
N LEU A 88 -16.94 -13.00 -13.42
CA LEU A 88 -16.34 -12.03 -14.35
C LEU A 88 -15.34 -11.12 -13.62
N LEU A 89 -15.77 -10.48 -12.54
CA LEU A 89 -14.91 -9.59 -11.74
C LEU A 89 -13.76 -10.39 -11.13
N MET A 90 -14.02 -11.58 -10.60
CA MET A 90 -13.00 -12.45 -10.03
C MET A 90 -11.94 -12.85 -11.07
N GLY A 91 -12.36 -13.17 -12.30
CA GLY A 91 -11.46 -13.51 -13.40
C GLY A 91 -10.55 -12.35 -13.79
N VAL A 92 -11.13 -11.17 -14.03
CA VAL A 92 -10.38 -9.95 -14.38
C VAL A 92 -9.45 -9.54 -13.23
N ALA A 93 -9.93 -9.59 -12.00
CA ALA A 93 -9.12 -9.30 -10.82
C ALA A 93 -7.96 -10.29 -10.68
N SER A 94 -8.18 -11.59 -10.91
CA SER A 94 -7.11 -12.60 -10.82
C SER A 94 -5.98 -12.33 -11.81
N VAL A 95 -6.30 -11.92 -13.05
CA VAL A 95 -5.29 -11.49 -14.03
C VAL A 95 -4.53 -10.26 -13.52
N THR A 96 -5.25 -9.26 -13.00
CA THR A 96 -4.63 -8.05 -12.43
C THR A 96 -3.75 -8.36 -11.21
N ALA A 97 -4.14 -9.32 -10.38
CA ALA A 97 -3.36 -9.79 -9.23
C ALA A 97 -2.01 -10.36 -9.68
N VAL A 98 -1.98 -11.12 -10.78
CA VAL A 98 -0.72 -11.62 -11.36
C VAL A 98 0.16 -10.45 -11.82
N LEU A 99 -0.42 -9.42 -12.46
CA LEU A 99 0.35 -8.23 -12.87
C LEU A 99 0.94 -7.47 -11.67
N LEU A 100 0.15 -7.28 -10.62
CA LEU A 100 0.59 -6.64 -9.37
C LEU A 100 1.69 -7.47 -8.67
N LEU A 101 1.58 -8.80 -8.69
CA LEU A 101 2.59 -9.70 -8.14
C LEU A 101 3.89 -9.64 -8.94
N LEU A 102 3.81 -9.64 -10.28
CA LEU A 102 4.99 -9.48 -11.13
C LEU A 102 5.66 -8.12 -10.90
N GLN A 103 4.88 -7.05 -10.72
CA GLN A 103 5.41 -5.74 -10.36
C GLN A 103 6.14 -5.78 -9.01
N PHE A 104 5.55 -6.44 -8.01
CA PHE A 104 6.17 -6.63 -6.70
C PHE A 104 7.50 -7.39 -6.80
N ILE A 105 7.51 -8.51 -7.53
CA ILE A 105 8.71 -9.34 -7.72
C ILE A 105 9.80 -8.54 -8.45
N ASP A 106 9.45 -7.76 -9.47
CA ASP A 106 10.42 -6.93 -10.19
C ASP A 106 11.06 -5.89 -9.26
N CYS A 107 10.26 -5.24 -8.40
CA CYS A 107 10.77 -4.30 -7.40
C CYS A 107 11.68 -4.98 -6.36
N VAL A 108 11.30 -6.15 -5.86
CA VAL A 108 12.13 -6.94 -4.93
C VAL A 108 13.44 -7.35 -5.61
N ALA A 109 13.39 -7.80 -6.86
CA ALA A 109 14.57 -8.22 -7.60
C ALA A 109 15.51 -7.05 -7.91
N ALA A 110 14.98 -5.88 -8.25
CA ALA A 110 15.76 -4.67 -8.46
C ALA A 110 16.44 -4.21 -7.16
N ASP A 111 15.71 -4.18 -6.04
CA ASP A 111 16.25 -3.82 -4.73
C ASP A 111 17.33 -4.82 -4.26
N TRP A 112 17.08 -6.13 -4.44
CA TRP A 112 18.05 -7.17 -4.12
C TRP A 112 19.35 -7.04 -4.91
N ARG A 113 19.28 -6.72 -6.20
CA ARG A 113 20.47 -6.50 -7.04
C ARG A 113 21.26 -5.27 -6.60
N SER A 114 20.57 -4.19 -6.22
CA SER A 114 21.17 -2.95 -5.74
C SER A 114 21.94 -3.12 -4.42
N LEU A 115 21.40 -3.96 -3.52
CA LEU A 115 22.01 -4.25 -2.22
C LEU A 115 23.14 -5.30 -2.29
N ARG A 116 23.27 -6.01 -3.41
CA ARG A 116 24.26 -7.08 -3.60
C ARG A 116 25.67 -6.48 -3.60
N GLY A 117 26.41 -6.66 -2.50
CA GLY A 117 27.76 -6.14 -2.32
C GLY A 117 27.90 -5.06 -1.23
N GLN A 118 26.79 -4.63 -0.62
CA GLN A 118 26.81 -3.71 0.53
C GLN A 118 26.84 -4.49 1.85
N SER A 119 27.52 -3.96 2.87
CA SER A 119 27.59 -4.58 4.22
C SER A 119 26.23 -4.75 4.89
N GLN A 120 25.20 -4.02 4.43
CA GLN A 120 23.83 -4.08 4.94
C GLN A 120 22.90 -5.06 4.20
N ALA A 121 23.41 -5.86 3.24
CA ALA A 121 22.60 -6.79 2.46
C ALA A 121 21.79 -7.80 3.31
N TRP A 122 22.35 -8.23 4.44
CA TRP A 122 21.67 -9.10 5.42
C TRP A 122 20.42 -8.44 6.03
N LEU A 123 20.52 -7.17 6.46
CA LEU A 123 19.40 -6.43 7.03
C LEU A 123 18.29 -6.20 6.00
N GLY A 124 18.65 -5.93 4.74
CA GLY A 124 17.70 -5.83 3.63
C GLY A 124 16.95 -7.15 3.40
N THR A 125 17.65 -8.28 3.47
CA THR A 125 17.06 -9.62 3.33
C THR A 125 16.03 -9.91 4.42
N LEU A 126 16.40 -9.67 5.68
CA LEU A 126 15.50 -9.84 6.83
C LEU A 126 14.26 -8.92 6.71
N ALA A 127 14.43 -7.69 6.24
CA ALA A 127 13.32 -6.76 6.04
C ALA A 127 12.33 -7.27 4.98
N TRP A 128 12.82 -7.91 3.92
CA TRP A 128 11.97 -8.53 2.90
C TRP A 128 11.25 -9.78 3.41
N GLN A 129 11.93 -10.67 4.14
CA GLN A 129 11.30 -11.83 4.78
C GLN A 129 10.18 -11.42 5.74
N ALA A 130 10.44 -10.44 6.61
CA ALA A 130 9.43 -9.88 7.51
C ALA A 130 8.26 -9.25 6.73
N THR A 131 8.53 -8.63 5.58
CA THR A 131 7.48 -8.07 4.72
C THR A 131 6.58 -9.16 4.13
N VAL A 132 7.16 -10.27 3.65
CA VAL A 132 6.38 -11.39 3.10
C VAL A 132 5.49 -12.02 4.17
N VAL A 133 6.02 -12.27 5.36
CA VAL A 133 5.24 -12.81 6.49
C VAL A 133 4.08 -11.87 6.85
N ARG A 134 4.36 -10.56 6.92
CA ARG A 134 3.33 -9.55 7.16
C ARG A 134 2.27 -9.54 6.06
N LEU A 135 2.66 -9.55 4.79
CA LEU A 135 1.70 -9.62 3.68
C LEU A 135 0.82 -10.87 3.77
N GLY A 136 1.40 -12.03 4.11
CA GLY A 136 0.64 -13.26 4.32
C GLY A 136 -0.41 -13.12 5.42
N PHE A 137 -0.02 -12.58 6.58
CA PHE A 137 -0.96 -12.29 7.67
C PHE A 137 -2.03 -11.27 7.25
N GLY A 138 -1.63 -10.17 6.61
CA GLY A 138 -2.54 -9.14 6.13
C GLY A 138 -3.57 -9.66 5.14
N LEU A 139 -3.16 -10.53 4.22
CA LEU A 139 -4.06 -11.17 3.25
C LEU A 139 -5.12 -12.04 3.93
N ASN A 140 -4.76 -12.76 5.00
CA ASN A 140 -5.70 -13.55 5.79
C ASN A 140 -6.75 -12.65 6.47
N GLU A 141 -6.28 -11.61 7.16
CA GLU A 141 -7.15 -10.67 7.90
C GLU A 141 -8.02 -9.82 6.95
N ILE A 142 -7.54 -9.49 5.74
CA ILE A 142 -8.38 -8.88 4.70
C ILE A 142 -9.52 -9.83 4.32
N GLY A 143 -9.26 -11.13 4.21
CA GLY A 143 -10.30 -12.12 3.93
C GLY A 143 -11.40 -12.14 4.98
N HIS A 144 -11.03 -12.16 6.26
CA HIS A 144 -12.00 -12.18 7.36
C HIS A 144 -12.75 -10.86 7.53
N SER A 145 -12.05 -9.72 7.38
CA SER A 145 -12.70 -8.41 7.48
C SER A 145 -13.65 -8.14 6.32
N THR A 146 -13.31 -8.60 5.10
CA THR A 146 -14.17 -8.45 3.92
C THR A 146 -15.46 -9.24 4.04
N GLU A 147 -15.42 -10.44 4.60
CA GLU A 147 -16.61 -11.24 4.89
C GLU A 147 -17.59 -10.53 5.82
N LYS A 148 -17.05 -9.90 6.87
CA LYS A 148 -17.86 -9.28 7.93
C LYS A 148 -18.40 -7.92 7.54
N ILE A 149 -17.65 -7.14 6.77
CA ILE A 149 -17.99 -5.73 6.47
C ILE A 149 -18.50 -5.56 5.05
N PHE A 150 -17.84 -6.16 4.07
CA PHE A 150 -17.97 -5.76 2.66
C PHE A 150 -18.70 -6.76 1.77
N ALA A 151 -18.86 -8.02 2.21
CA ALA A 151 -19.47 -9.09 1.43
C ALA A 151 -20.99 -8.96 1.25
N GLY A 152 -21.65 -8.01 1.94
CA GLY A 152 -23.07 -7.72 1.81
C GLY A 152 -23.95 -8.34 2.90
N MET A 153 -25.26 -8.09 2.81
CA MET A 153 -26.21 -8.44 3.88
C MET A 153 -26.35 -9.94 4.11
N GLY A 154 -26.25 -10.76 3.05
CA GLY A 154 -26.33 -12.22 3.16
C GLY A 154 -25.25 -12.79 4.09
N SER A 155 -23.98 -12.47 3.81
CA SER A 155 -22.84 -12.86 4.66
C SER A 155 -22.99 -12.33 6.09
N PHE A 156 -23.39 -11.06 6.22
CA PHE A 156 -23.59 -10.42 7.52
C PHE A 156 -24.63 -11.16 8.38
N HIS A 157 -25.79 -11.51 7.83
CA HIS A 157 -26.82 -12.23 8.56
C HIS A 157 -26.39 -13.62 9.00
N THR A 158 -25.65 -14.35 8.15
CA THR A 158 -25.10 -15.67 8.51
C THR A 158 -24.16 -15.57 9.72
N LEU A 159 -23.27 -14.57 9.73
CA LEU A 159 -22.37 -14.32 10.85
C LEU A 159 -23.12 -13.93 12.12
N VAL A 160 -24.10 -13.02 12.01
CA VAL A 160 -24.95 -12.61 13.12
C VAL A 160 -25.67 -13.80 13.74
N HIS A 161 -26.22 -14.69 12.92
CA HIS A 161 -26.88 -15.90 13.39
C HIS A 161 -25.91 -16.82 14.16
N GLY A 162 -24.67 -16.94 13.70
CA GLY A 162 -23.61 -17.67 14.43
C GLY A 162 -23.34 -17.09 15.82
N PHE A 163 -23.16 -15.77 15.92
CA PHE A 163 -22.95 -15.09 17.20
C PHE A 163 -24.19 -15.08 18.11
N GLN A 164 -25.39 -15.09 17.54
CA GLN A 164 -26.64 -15.30 18.29
C GLN A 164 -26.67 -16.68 18.94
N GLY A 165 -26.20 -17.72 18.24
CA GLY A 165 -26.05 -19.08 18.78
C GLY A 165 -25.07 -19.18 19.96
N LEU A 166 -24.16 -18.20 20.10
CA LEU A 166 -23.24 -18.08 21.24
C LEU A 166 -23.81 -17.27 22.42
N GLY A 167 -25.08 -16.85 22.35
CA GLY A 167 -25.78 -16.15 23.44
C GLY A 167 -25.66 -14.63 23.40
N LEU A 168 -25.12 -14.03 22.34
CA LEU A 168 -24.97 -12.57 22.24
C LEU A 168 -26.26 -11.83 21.82
N GLY A 169 -27.31 -12.57 21.44
CA GLY A 169 -28.66 -12.07 21.19
C GLY A 169 -28.69 -10.84 20.27
N ALA A 170 -29.26 -9.74 20.77
CA ALA A 170 -29.43 -8.49 20.01
C ALA A 170 -28.10 -7.78 19.64
N TYR A 171 -27.00 -8.06 20.35
CA TYR A 171 -25.71 -7.39 20.13
C TYR A 171 -24.81 -8.08 19.11
N ALA A 172 -25.19 -9.27 18.62
CA ALA A 172 -24.39 -10.07 17.70
C ALA A 172 -23.92 -9.27 16.46
N GLY A 173 -24.77 -8.43 15.88
CA GLY A 173 -24.40 -7.54 14.76
C GLY A 173 -23.26 -6.58 15.07
N VAL A 174 -23.25 -6.00 16.27
CA VAL A 174 -22.19 -5.07 16.69
C VAL A 174 -20.85 -5.81 16.80
N PHE A 175 -20.86 -7.02 17.36
CA PHE A 175 -19.65 -7.85 17.47
C PHE A 175 -19.09 -8.26 16.11
N VAL A 176 -19.96 -8.58 15.13
CA VAL A 176 -19.53 -8.86 13.75
C VAL A 176 -18.82 -7.66 13.14
N VAL A 177 -19.41 -6.46 13.24
CA VAL A 177 -18.79 -5.23 12.71
C VAL A 177 -17.48 -4.91 13.43
N MET A 178 -17.47 -4.96 14.76
CA MET A 178 -16.27 -4.69 15.56
C MET A 178 -15.15 -5.68 15.25
N GLY A 179 -15.46 -6.97 15.13
CA GLY A 179 -14.50 -7.99 14.71
C GLY A 179 -13.90 -7.68 13.35
N GLY A 180 -14.75 -7.35 12.37
CA GLY A 180 -14.28 -6.96 11.03
C GLY A 180 -13.38 -5.73 11.03
N LEU A 181 -13.69 -4.71 11.86
CA LEU A 181 -12.88 -3.49 11.96
C LEU A 181 -11.52 -3.76 12.62
N ILE A 182 -11.49 -4.63 13.64
CA ILE A 182 -10.25 -5.06 14.30
C ILE A 182 -9.37 -5.84 13.31
N GLU A 183 -9.94 -6.78 12.59
CA GLU A 183 -9.24 -7.57 11.56
C GLU A 183 -8.70 -6.64 10.45
N LEU A 184 -9.51 -5.68 9.98
CA LEU A 184 -9.06 -4.69 8.99
C LEU A 184 -7.93 -3.81 9.52
N ALA A 185 -8.03 -3.32 10.76
CA ALA A 185 -6.98 -2.53 11.39
C ALA A 185 -5.69 -3.34 11.58
N SER A 186 -5.81 -4.62 11.93
CA SER A 186 -4.67 -5.53 12.04
C SER A 186 -4.02 -5.81 10.68
N ALA A 187 -4.82 -5.95 9.62
CA ALA A 187 -4.34 -6.13 8.25
C ALA A 187 -3.54 -4.92 7.75
N ILE A 188 -4.03 -3.70 8.04
CA ILE A 188 -3.36 -2.45 7.64
C ILE A 188 -2.09 -2.24 8.46
N SER A 189 -2.16 -2.42 9.78
CA SER A 189 -1.05 -2.12 10.69
C SER A 189 0.07 -3.16 10.64
N VAL A 190 -0.27 -4.44 10.83
CA VAL A 190 0.67 -5.55 10.83
C VAL A 190 0.96 -5.97 9.40
N GLY A 191 -0.10 -6.18 8.61
CA GLY A 191 0.01 -6.88 7.34
C GLY A 191 0.69 -6.09 6.22
N LEU A 192 0.28 -4.84 6.01
CA LEU A 192 0.92 -3.97 5.01
C LEU A 192 2.14 -3.24 5.55
N GLY A 193 2.35 -3.27 6.87
CA GLY A 193 3.37 -2.46 7.53
C GLY A 193 3.28 -0.98 7.14
N LEU A 194 2.08 -0.50 6.82
CA LEU A 194 1.85 0.82 6.21
C LEU A 194 2.43 1.92 7.11
N PHE A 195 2.14 1.85 8.41
CA PHE A 195 2.69 2.77 9.42
C PHE A 195 4.21 2.64 9.59
N ALA A 196 4.76 1.43 9.50
CA ALA A 196 6.21 1.21 9.61
C ALA A 196 7.00 1.73 8.39
N ARG A 197 6.35 1.81 7.22
CA ARG A 197 6.97 2.32 5.98
C ARG A 197 6.73 3.83 5.81
N LEU A 198 5.56 4.35 6.19
CA LEU A 198 5.28 5.79 6.30
C LEU A 198 6.18 6.46 7.34
N GLY A 199 6.38 5.81 8.50
CA GLY A 199 7.28 6.29 9.55
C GLY A 199 8.76 6.40 9.12
N ARG A 200 9.20 5.55 8.19
CA ARG A 200 10.57 5.59 7.64
C ARG A 200 10.79 6.76 6.68
N GLN A 201 9.73 7.17 5.98
CA GLN A 201 9.75 8.33 5.08
C GLN A 201 9.66 9.65 5.87
N SER A 202 8.84 9.71 6.93
CA SER A 202 8.76 10.89 7.80
C SER A 202 10.00 11.09 8.68
N ALA A 203 10.65 10.02 9.15
CA ALA A 203 11.93 10.10 9.85
C ALA A 203 13.06 10.69 8.97
N TRP A 204 12.99 10.49 7.65
CA TRP A 204 13.91 11.11 6.69
C TRP A 204 13.64 12.60 6.45
N CYS A 205 12.38 13.05 6.53
CA CYS A 205 12.04 14.48 6.51
C CYS A 205 12.53 15.21 7.76
N ILE A 206 12.54 14.55 8.92
CA ILE A 206 13.06 15.14 10.17
C ILE A 206 14.59 15.20 10.17
N SER A 207 15.29 14.26 9.52
CA SER A 207 16.76 14.33 9.40
C SER A 207 17.28 15.39 8.44
N TRP A 208 16.42 16.03 7.63
CA TRP A 208 16.78 17.17 6.77
C TRP A 208 16.52 18.54 7.39
N TRP A 209 15.87 18.62 8.56
CA TRP A 209 15.60 19.90 9.23
C TRP A 209 16.81 20.57 9.91
N PRO A 210 17.98 19.95 10.20
CA PRO A 210 19.09 20.72 10.76
C PRO A 210 20.06 21.33 9.73
N LEU A 211 19.89 21.15 8.41
CA LEU A 211 20.88 21.64 7.42
C LEU A 211 20.49 22.92 6.67
N SER A 212 19.24 23.40 6.79
CA SER A 212 18.82 24.67 6.19
C SER A 212 18.97 25.89 7.11
N VAL A 213 19.30 25.70 8.40
CA VAL A 213 19.46 26.82 9.35
C VAL A 213 20.92 27.25 9.53
N SER A 214 21.91 26.41 9.18
CA SER A 214 23.33 26.77 9.31
C SER A 214 23.90 27.56 8.12
N ALA A 215 23.18 27.68 7.00
CA ALA A 215 23.66 28.41 5.82
C ALA A 215 23.35 29.92 5.83
N VAL A 216 22.59 30.42 6.81
CA VAL A 216 22.21 31.84 6.91
C VAL A 216 23.10 32.66 7.87
N ASN A 217 23.92 32.02 8.71
CA ASN A 217 24.76 32.72 9.70
C ASN A 217 26.28 32.64 9.49
N GLY A 218 26.74 32.30 8.28
CA GLY A 218 28.16 32.10 7.95
C GLY A 218 28.87 33.24 7.22
N ARG A 219 28.42 34.50 7.29
CA ARG A 219 29.15 35.66 6.74
C ARG A 219 29.59 36.60 7.86
N ALA A 220 30.84 36.47 8.30
CA ALA A 220 31.75 37.57 8.66
C ALA A 220 33.04 37.03 9.29
N ALA A 221 34.05 36.74 8.46
CA ALA A 221 35.45 36.77 8.88
C ALA A 221 36.31 37.11 7.66
N MET A 222 36.58 38.41 7.47
CA MET A 222 37.53 38.94 6.51
C MET A 222 38.97 38.66 6.98
N PRO A 223 39.88 38.21 6.12
CA PRO A 223 41.31 38.35 6.37
C PRO A 223 41.76 39.72 5.83
N GLY A 224 42.06 40.63 6.74
CA GLY A 224 42.90 41.78 6.43
C GLY A 224 44.36 41.36 6.38
N HIS A 225 45.06 41.70 5.30
CA HIS A 225 46.49 41.97 5.36
C HIS A 225 46.87 43.02 4.33
N HIS A 226 47.40 44.12 4.87
CA HIS A 226 47.92 45.28 4.18
C HIS A 226 49.15 44.96 3.31
N ARG A 227 49.26 45.67 2.19
CA ARG A 227 50.51 45.91 1.46
C ARG A 227 51.50 46.68 2.34
N VAL A 228 52.78 46.30 2.31
CA VAL A 228 53.91 47.24 2.46
C VAL A 228 54.99 46.84 1.45
N ALA A 229 55.43 47.81 0.65
CA ALA A 229 56.61 47.75 -0.21
C ALA A 229 57.74 48.57 0.45
N ALA A 230 58.97 48.06 0.41
CA ALA A 230 60.25 48.77 0.56
C ALA A 230 61.33 47.83 -0.02
N ALA A 231 61.99 48.11 -1.14
CA ALA A 231 63.05 49.09 -1.39
C ALA A 231 64.39 48.76 -0.69
N GLY A 232 65.43 48.43 -1.48
CA GLY A 232 66.81 48.88 -1.23
C GLY A 232 67.90 47.85 -0.90
N ASN A 233 68.96 47.87 -1.73
CA ASN A 233 70.39 47.53 -1.49
C ASN A 233 70.81 46.09 -1.15
N THR A 234 71.46 45.41 -2.09
CA THR A 234 72.94 45.42 -2.29
C THR A 234 73.30 44.78 -3.63
#